data_AF-A0A948ARS5-F1
#
_entry.id   AF-A0A948ARS5-F1
#
_cell.length_a   1.000
_cell.length_b   1.000
_cell.length_c   1.000
_cell.angle_alpha   90.00
_cell.angle_beta   90.00
_cell.angle_gamma   90.00
#
_symmetry.space_group_name_H-M   'P 1'
#
loop_
_entity.id
_entity.type
_entity.pdbx_description
1 polymer ?
#
loop_
_entity_poly.entity_id
_entity_poly.type
_entity_poly.pdbx_seq_one_letter_code
_entity_poly.pdbx_strand_id
1 'polypeptide(L)'
;MKIGPERDALPRLLAFVYAPLGLAVRWLFEHPVIDLDRVACPLLQHTGIACPTCGGTRAGLALGRLDPATACAENPLIALLLIMLGAWFVYAVLATLLPFLRRTVRFTTGEWRVLRLLAVGAVMGTWVYEIIRHSR
;
A
#
# COMPACT_ATOMS: atom_id res chain seq x y z
N MET A 1 20.57 -6.72 -8.70
CA MET A 1 20.08 -5.48 -8.08
C MET A 1 21.29 -4.58 -7.87
N LYS A 2 21.29 -3.34 -8.38
CA LYS A 2 22.42 -2.42 -8.21
C LYS A 2 21.96 -1.18 -7.43
N ILE A 3 22.64 -0.85 -6.33
CA ILE A 3 22.37 0.36 -5.54
C ILE A 3 23.33 1.46 -6.04
N GLY A 4 22.78 2.57 -6.52
CA GLY A 4 23.55 3.71 -7.04
C GLY A 4 23.15 5.03 -6.42
N PRO A 5 23.90 6.12 -6.65
CA PRO A 5 23.46 7.46 -6.25
C PRO A 5 22.19 7.86 -7.01
N GLU A 6 21.24 8.46 -6.30
CA GLU A 6 20.02 9.02 -6.90
C GLU A 6 20.37 10.21 -7.81
N ARG A 7 19.91 10.17 -9.07
CA ARG A 7 20.08 11.27 -10.03
C ARG A 7 18.80 12.06 -10.26
N ASP A 8 17.64 11.41 -10.09
CA ASP A 8 16.33 11.99 -10.38
C ASP A 8 15.76 12.64 -9.12
N ALA A 9 15.21 13.85 -9.23
CA ALA A 9 14.51 14.51 -8.12
C ALA A 9 13.07 14.01 -7.94
N LEU A 10 12.54 13.24 -8.90
CA LEU A 10 11.14 12.84 -8.97
C LEU A 10 10.63 12.14 -7.68
N PRO A 11 11.33 11.16 -7.08
CA PRO A 11 10.82 10.49 -5.87
C PRO A 11 10.62 11.48 -4.71
N ARG A 12 11.54 12.44 -4.57
CA ARG A 12 11.48 13.49 -3.53
C ARG A 12 10.35 14.48 -3.82
N LEU A 13 10.20 14.91 -5.07
CA LEU A 13 9.09 15.79 -5.47
C LEU A 13 7.73 15.13 -5.22
N LEU A 14 7.58 13.85 -5.59
CA LEU A 14 6.37 13.09 -5.30
C LEU A 14 6.11 13.00 -3.80
N ALA A 15 7.14 12.76 -2.97
CA ALA A 15 6.98 12.78 -1.52
C ALA A 15 6.48 14.15 -1.01
N PHE A 16 6.99 15.27 -1.49
CA PHE A 16 6.45 16.59 -1.11
C PHE A 16 5.02 16.82 -1.56
N VAL A 17 4.66 16.36 -2.77
CA VAL A 17 3.30 16.46 -3.30
C VAL A 17 2.32 15.59 -2.49
N TYR A 18 2.73 14.39 -2.10
CA TYR A 18 1.88 13.46 -1.36
C TYR A 18 1.93 13.65 0.16
N ALA A 19 2.89 14.40 0.71
CA ALA A 19 2.94 14.73 2.13
C ALA A 19 1.66 15.40 2.66
N PRO A 20 1.13 16.48 2.04
CA PRO A 20 -0.12 17.08 2.47
C PRO A 20 -1.30 16.13 2.31
N LEU A 21 -1.29 15.26 1.29
CA LEU A 21 -2.33 14.23 1.13
C LEU A 21 -2.28 13.21 2.27
N GLY A 22 -1.09 12.75 2.66
CA GLY A 22 -0.91 11.85 3.81
C GLY A 22 -1.35 12.49 5.13
N LEU A 23 -1.05 13.78 5.33
CA LEU A 23 -1.53 14.55 6.48
C LEU A 23 -3.05 14.72 6.47
N ALA A 24 -3.65 14.99 5.31
CA ALA A 24 -5.11 15.08 5.16
C ALA A 24 -5.78 13.74 5.45
N VAL A 25 -5.21 12.63 4.96
CA VAL A 25 -5.70 11.27 5.25
C VAL A 25 -5.59 10.95 6.74
N ARG A 26 -4.47 11.29 7.40
CA ARG A 26 -4.34 11.15 8.85
C ARG A 26 -5.38 11.99 9.59
N TRP A 27 -5.56 13.24 9.20
CA TRP A 27 -6.54 14.14 9.81
C TRP A 27 -7.97 13.60 9.65
N LEU A 28 -8.32 13.02 8.49
CA LEU A 28 -9.60 12.34 8.28
C LEU A 28 -9.78 11.12 9.18
N PHE A 29 -8.71 10.39 9.51
CA PHE A 29 -8.78 9.28 10.47
C PHE A 29 -8.94 9.75 11.91
N GLU A 30 -8.34 10.89 12.29
CA GLU A 30 -8.51 11.49 13.62
C GLU A 30 -9.89 12.16 13.79
N HIS A 31 -10.47 12.65 12.70
CA HIS A 31 -11.80 13.27 12.66
C HIS A 31 -12.71 12.50 11.70
N PRO A 32 -13.23 11.32 12.10
CA PRO A 32 -14.08 10.52 11.23
C PRO A 32 -15.41 11.25 10.97
N VAL A 33 -15.47 11.96 9.84
CA VAL A 33 -16.72 12.55 9.32
C VAL A 33 -17.62 11.46 8.71
N ILE A 34 -17.03 10.30 8.38
CA ILE A 34 -17.69 9.15 7.75
C ILE A 34 -17.31 7.89 8.52
N ASP A 35 -18.31 7.11 8.95
CA ASP A 35 -18.13 5.78 9.54
C ASP A 35 -17.70 4.78 8.45
N LEU A 36 -16.41 4.79 8.11
CA LEU A 36 -15.82 3.92 7.10
C LEU A 36 -15.85 2.43 7.51
N ASP A 37 -16.06 2.11 8.80
CA ASP A 37 -16.19 0.73 9.26
C ASP A 37 -17.48 0.07 8.70
N ARG A 38 -18.47 0.88 8.30
CA ARG A 38 -19.76 0.41 7.76
C ARG A 38 -19.90 0.54 6.25
N VAL A 39 -18.88 1.03 5.54
CA VAL A 39 -18.95 1.18 4.09
C VAL A 39 -18.87 -0.20 3.44
N ALA A 40 -20.01 -0.68 2.94
CA ALA A 40 -20.08 -1.92 2.19
C ALA A 40 -19.41 -1.76 0.82
N CYS A 41 -18.72 -2.81 0.37
CA CYS A 41 -18.16 -2.85 -0.98
C CYS A 41 -19.29 -3.07 -1.99
N PRO A 42 -19.56 -2.12 -2.91
CA PRO A 42 -20.67 -2.24 -3.84
C PRO A 42 -20.47 -3.43 -4.80
N LEU A 43 -19.23 -3.72 -5.19
CA LEU A 43 -18.94 -4.86 -6.05
C LEU A 43 -19.33 -6.19 -5.39
N LEU A 44 -18.89 -6.42 -4.15
CA LEU A 44 -19.24 -7.62 -3.39
C LEU A 44 -20.74 -7.69 -3.11
N GLN A 45 -21.36 -6.55 -2.75
CA GLN A 45 -22.78 -6.48 -2.43
C GLN A 45 -23.68 -6.77 -3.65
N HIS A 46 -23.30 -6.31 -4.84
CA HIS A 46 -24.11 -6.48 -6.05
C HIS A 46 -23.79 -7.75 -6.84
N THR A 47 -22.53 -8.18 -6.86
CA THR A 47 -22.12 -9.34 -7.68
C THR A 47 -21.92 -10.60 -6.85
N GLY A 48 -21.75 -10.50 -5.53
CA GLY A 48 -21.35 -11.62 -4.67
C GLY A 48 -19.91 -12.07 -4.87
N ILE A 49 -19.14 -11.43 -5.76
CA ILE A 49 -17.78 -11.82 -6.10
C ILE A 49 -16.80 -10.93 -5.36
N ALA A 50 -15.99 -11.54 -4.49
CA ALA A 50 -14.88 -10.84 -3.85
C ALA A 50 -13.76 -10.54 -4.86
N CYS A 51 -13.25 -9.30 -4.84
CA CYS A 51 -12.10 -8.86 -5.64
C CYS A 51 -10.80 -8.97 -4.82
N PRO A 52 -9.61 -8.93 -5.45
CA PRO A 52 -8.32 -9.02 -4.72
C PRO A 52 -8.10 -7.92 -3.68
N THR A 53 -8.87 -6.83 -3.73
CA THR A 53 -8.79 -5.71 -2.81
C THR A 53 -9.97 -5.66 -1.82
N CYS A 54 -10.82 -6.69 -1.77
CA CYS A 54 -11.86 -6.82 -0.74
C CYS A 54 -11.23 -6.75 0.65
N GLY A 55 -11.84 -5.98 1.55
CA GLY A 55 -11.27 -5.68 2.87
C GLY A 55 -10.15 -4.62 2.87
N GLY A 56 -9.74 -4.09 1.71
CA GLY A 56 -8.65 -3.11 1.62
C GLY A 56 -8.89 -1.82 2.41
N THR A 57 -10.12 -1.30 2.43
CA THR A 57 -10.46 -0.13 3.25
C THR A 57 -10.30 -0.42 4.75
N ARG A 58 -10.74 -1.60 5.21
CA ARG A 58 -10.58 -2.02 6.61
C ARG A 58 -9.12 -2.27 6.97
N ALA A 59 -8.35 -2.84 6.05
CA ALA A 59 -6.90 -2.96 6.20
C ALA A 59 -6.21 -1.59 6.34
N GLY A 60 -6.61 -0.61 5.53
CA GLY A 60 -6.15 0.77 5.62
C GLY A 60 -6.53 1.45 6.93
N LEU A 61 -7.77 1.27 7.39
CA LEU A 61 -8.24 1.76 8.70
C LEU A 61 -7.44 1.16 9.86
N ALA A 62 -7.21 -0.15 9.84
CA ALA A 62 -6.41 -0.83 10.85
C ALA A 62 -4.97 -0.32 10.88
N LEU A 63 -4.33 -0.12 9.72
CA LEU A 63 -3.00 0.52 9.65
C LEU A 63 -3.01 1.97 10.13
N GLY A 64 -4.06 2.74 9.84
CA GLY A 64 -4.24 4.09 10.37
C GLY A 64 -4.31 4.13 11.90
N ARG A 65 -4.86 3.08 12.51
CA ARG A 65 -4.88 2.84 13.97
C ARG A 65 -3.60 2.21 14.52
N LEU A 66 -2.55 2.07 13.69
CA LEU A 66 -1.29 1.40 14.01
C LEU A 66 -1.46 -0.08 14.42
N ASP A 67 -2.46 -0.76 13.88
CA ASP A 67 -2.72 -2.19 14.08
C ASP A 67 -2.42 -2.99 12.80
N PRO A 68 -1.16 -3.37 12.57
CA PRO A 68 -0.77 -4.14 11.39
C PRO A 68 -1.28 -5.59 11.42
N ALA A 69 -1.58 -6.14 12.60
CA ALA A 69 -2.06 -7.51 12.73
C ALA A 69 -3.49 -7.61 12.17
N THR A 70 -4.36 -6.70 12.60
CA THR A 70 -5.72 -6.60 12.06
C THR A 70 -5.70 -6.23 10.58
N ALA A 71 -4.80 -5.36 10.15
CA ALA A 71 -4.69 -5.01 8.72
C ALA A 71 -4.35 -6.21 7.83
N CYS A 72 -3.40 -7.04 8.26
CA CYS A 72 -3.03 -8.26 7.56
C CYS A 72 -4.16 -9.30 7.55
N ALA A 73 -4.95 -9.40 8.63
CA ALA A 73 -6.12 -10.26 8.70
C ALA A 73 -7.26 -9.78 7.78
N GLU A 74 -7.36 -8.48 7.55
CA GLU A 74 -8.34 -7.90 6.63
C GLU A 74 -7.96 -8.08 5.17
N ASN A 75 -6.75 -7.66 4.78
CA ASN A 75 -6.22 -7.90 3.44
C ASN A 75 -4.69 -7.80 3.45
N PRO A 76 -3.95 -8.92 3.36
CA PRO A 76 -2.49 -8.91 3.50
C PRO A 76 -1.78 -8.18 2.37
N LEU A 77 -2.35 -8.20 1.15
CA LEU A 77 -1.79 -7.51 -0.01
C LEU A 77 -1.85 -6.00 0.16
N ILE A 78 -3.01 -5.48 0.57
CA ILE A 78 -3.20 -4.05 0.81
C ILE A 78 -2.38 -3.59 2.02
N ALA A 79 -2.34 -4.38 3.10
CA ALA A 79 -1.52 -4.08 4.26
C ALA A 79 -0.04 -3.94 3.89
N LEU A 80 0.51 -4.92 3.16
CA LEU A 80 1.89 -4.87 2.69
C LEU A 80 2.15 -3.66 1.78
N LEU A 81 1.25 -3.39 0.83
CA LEU A 81 1.38 -2.25 -0.09
C LEU A 81 1.42 -0.92 0.65
N LEU A 82 0.53 -0.72 1.62
CA LEU A 82 0.46 0.51 2.42
C LEU A 82 1.68 0.67 3.33
N ILE A 83 2.19 -0.42 3.93
CA ILE A 83 3.43 -0.39 4.71
C ILE A 83 4.62 -0.02 3.83
N MET A 84 4.76 -0.64 2.66
CA MET A 84 5.83 -0.32 1.71
C MET A 84 5.75 1.12 1.22
N LEU A 85 4.55 1.62 0.95
CA LEU A 85 4.32 3.01 0.55
C LEU A 85 4.70 3.99 1.68
N GLY A 86 4.30 3.69 2.93
CA GLY A 86 4.69 4.48 4.10
C GLY A 86 6.20 4.49 4.32
N ALA A 87 6.86 3.33 4.23
CA ALA A 87 8.31 3.23 4.34
C ALA A 87 9.03 4.00 3.23
N TRP A 88 8.55 3.90 1.98
CA TRP A 88 9.08 4.68 0.85
C TRP A 88 8.91 6.18 1.07
N PHE A 89 7.76 6.63 1.57
CA PHE A 89 7.49 8.02 1.86
C PHE A 89 8.46 8.56 2.94
N VAL A 90 8.60 7.85 4.06
CA VAL A 90 9.55 8.20 5.13
C VAL A 90 10.97 8.28 4.57
N TYR A 91 11.38 7.29 3.77
CA TYR A 91 12.69 7.30 3.13
C TYR A 91 12.90 8.52 2.22
N ALA A 92 11.91 8.87 1.38
CA ALA A 92 12.00 10.00 0.47
C ALA A 92 12.10 11.36 1.20
N VAL A 93 11.38 11.51 2.31
CA VAL A 93 11.50 12.68 3.19
C VAL A 93 12.91 12.74 3.80
N LEU A 94 13.38 11.64 4.38
CA LEU A 94 14.72 11.54 4.96
C LEU A 94 15.83 11.81 3.94
N ALA A 95 15.72 11.28 2.71
CA ALA A 95 16.69 11.50 1.63
C ALA A 95 16.69 12.95 1.11
N THR A 96 15.60 13.70 1.35
CA THR A 96 15.59 15.14 1.10
C THR A 96 16.41 15.87 2.14
N LEU A 97 16.20 15.57 3.43
CA LEU A 97 16.88 16.21 4.56
C LEU A 97 18.35 15.79 4.68
N LEU A 98 18.68 14.54 4.32
CA LEU A 98 19.98 13.91 4.50
C LEU A 98 20.53 13.44 3.14
N PRO A 99 21.35 14.27 2.46
CA PRO A 99 21.81 13.99 1.10
C PRO A 99 22.60 12.68 0.93
N PHE A 100 23.26 12.20 1.98
CA PHE A 100 24.01 10.93 1.94
C PHE A 100 23.11 9.70 1.82
N LEU A 101 21.82 9.80 2.19
CA LEU A 101 20.84 8.73 2.06
C LEU A 101 20.32 8.56 0.63
N ARG A 102 20.61 9.49 -0.29
CA ARG A 102 20.12 9.52 -1.68
C ARG A 102 20.65 8.35 -2.50
N ARG A 103 19.92 7.24 -2.48
CA ARG A 103 20.28 5.98 -3.13
C ARG A 103 19.08 5.47 -3.91
N THR A 104 19.32 4.96 -5.12
CA THR A 104 18.28 4.31 -5.91
C THR A 104 18.64 2.87 -6.18
N VAL A 105 17.62 2.02 -6.18
CA VAL A 105 17.75 0.63 -6.59
C VAL A 105 17.44 0.55 -8.08
N ARG A 106 18.42 0.08 -8.86
CA ARG A 106 18.24 -0.24 -10.27
C ARG A 106 18.10 -1.74 -10.43
N PHE A 107 16.96 -2.13 -11.01
CA PHE A 107 16.66 -3.51 -11.33
C PHE A 107 17.11 -3.86 -12.74
N THR A 108 17.58 -5.08 -12.93
CA THR A 108 17.84 -5.65 -14.26
C THR A 108 16.52 -6.10 -14.91
N THR A 109 16.52 -6.34 -16.23
CA THR A 109 15.32 -6.83 -16.94
C THR A 109 14.83 -8.18 -16.39
N GLY A 110 15.75 -9.05 -15.98
CA GLY A 110 15.42 -10.33 -15.34
C GLY A 110 14.76 -10.15 -13.97
N GLU A 111 15.29 -9.24 -13.14
CA GLU A 111 14.70 -8.90 -11.84
C GLU A 111 13.30 -8.32 -11.98
N TRP A 112 13.09 -7.44 -12.96
CA TRP A 112 11.75 -6.93 -13.27
C TRP A 112 10.75 -8.02 -13.64
N ARG A 113 11.19 -9.03 -14.41
CA ARG A 113 10.33 -10.17 -14.74
C ARG A 113 9.95 -10.94 -13.47
N VAL A 114 10.91 -11.21 -12.59
CA VAL A 114 10.65 -11.89 -11.31
C VAL A 114 9.70 -11.08 -10.43
N LEU A 115 9.95 -9.77 -10.26
CA LEU A 115 9.08 -8.89 -9.47
C LEU A 115 7.65 -8.86 -10.02
N ARG A 116 7.47 -8.83 -11.34
CA ARG A 116 6.14 -8.89 -11.97
C ARG A 116 5.46 -10.23 -11.70
N LEU A 117 6.17 -11.33 -11.82
CA LEU A 117 5.63 -12.66 -11.53
C LEU A 117 5.23 -12.79 -10.06
N LEU A 118 6.04 -12.28 -9.13
CA LEU A 118 5.71 -12.24 -7.71
C LEU A 118 4.49 -11.36 -7.43
N ALA A 119 4.40 -10.18 -8.06
CA ALA A 119 3.26 -9.29 -7.90
C ALA A 119 1.97 -9.92 -8.43
N VAL A 120 2.00 -10.52 -9.63
CA VAL A 120 0.85 -11.24 -10.19
C VAL A 120 0.47 -12.43 -9.31
N GLY A 121 1.45 -13.20 -8.84
CA GLY A 121 1.23 -14.32 -7.93
C GLY A 121 0.59 -13.88 -6.61
N ALA A 122 1.05 -12.77 -6.03
CA ALA A 122 0.47 -12.21 -4.80
C ALA A 122 -0.97 -11.74 -5.00
N VAL A 123 -1.26 -11.05 -6.11
CA VAL A 123 -2.63 -10.63 -6.47
C VAL A 123 -3.55 -11.84 -6.65
N MET A 124 -3.12 -12.83 -7.43
CA MET A 124 -3.92 -14.03 -7.68
C MET A 124 -4.11 -14.86 -6.41
N GLY A 125 -3.07 -15.03 -5.60
CA GLY A 125 -3.14 -15.74 -4.32
C GLY A 125 -4.10 -15.07 -3.34
N THR A 126 -4.03 -13.73 -3.23
CA THR A 126 -4.96 -12.95 -2.40
C THR A 126 -6.38 -13.06 -2.93
N TRP A 127 -6.57 -13.02 -4.25
CA TRP A 127 -7.89 -13.16 -4.84
C TRP A 127 -8.53 -14.52 -4.55
N VAL A 128 -7.78 -15.61 -4.71
CA VAL A 128 -8.24 -16.97 -4.38
C VAL A 128 -8.59 -17.06 -2.90
N TYR A 129 -7.76 -16.52 -2.02
CA TYR A 129 -8.04 -16.47 -0.57
C TYR A 129 -9.36 -15.74 -0.28
N GLU A 130 -9.57 -14.56 -0.87
CA GLU A 130 -10.78 -13.76 -0.65
C GLU A 130 -12.04 -14.42 -1.22
N ILE A 131 -11.95 -15.08 -2.38
CA ILE A 131 -13.05 -15.89 -2.94
C ILE A 131 -13.43 -17.00 -1.95
N ILE A 132 -12.45 -17.77 -1.46
CA ILE A 132 -12.70 -18.88 -0.53
C ILE A 132 -13.29 -18.39 0.79
N ARG A 133 -12.82 -17.23 1.28
CA ARG A 133 -13.30 -16.61 2.53
C ARG A 133 -14.76 -16.18 2.44
N HIS A 134 -15.20 -15.64 1.29
CA HIS A 134 -16.54 -15.11 1.09
C HIS A 134 -17.51 -16.08 0.42
N SER A 135 -17.04 -17.25 -0.03
CA SER A 135 -17.88 -18.32 -0.57
C SER A 135 -18.39 -19.31 0.49
N ARG A 136 -18.03 -19.12 1.76
CA ARG A 136 -18.53 -19.90 2.92
C ARG A 136 -19.58 -19.10 3.66
#